data_AF-A0A7M2C8P9-F1
#
_entry.id   AF-A0A7M2C8P9-F1
#
_cell.length_a   1.000
_cell.length_b   1.000
_cell.length_c   1.000
_cell.angle_alpha   90.00
_cell.angle_beta   90.00
_cell.angle_gamma   90.00
#
_symmetry.space_group_name_H-M   'P 1'
#
loop_
_entity.id
_entity.type
_entity.pdbx_description
1 polymer ?
#
loop_
_entity_poly.entity_id
_entity_poly.type
_entity_poly.pdbx_seq_one_letter_code
_entity_poly.pdbx_strand_id
1 'polypeptide(L)'
;MTTITRQPKGIPAGGQFAATVHAETSVSLRPAARAALNEDDILAAVAAHEGPGAVPGVRRRIAETTTVGGRELFLQRCDAMYNPASPYRIDRSIYGPTPEHCDALAALGYESVNQFDRAGTKNFPGLGAIIDGGIGPDRLEVLGKLSTHQHQWSAWEKSAYLNAPLGDLEAVITNQGLSRVDMYLATVDLMGSEAKSARARKAISMGIGDRGLIEADQYGLENLRDLRDALPEAKRTTSQIVGLAQRGITGLRLRTYGSKACETYSGKELDDALVAPKTIRSFLSSGFYPTLADMKVLHDAGYTTGNDLKAASRALRTTDTKLLAAARRHTTGAQMAVFAPATGHVLRPEDPKAIGRLNKLGIDHPDQLRPWAAACHARANRFIDRDQSILAIHADIIKAGITPERLGAMTRAGIPVTDAVTHKNTRDLWAAGAEYRSAWDADQASKVARRWESKATPWAYTEDTYLEGADE
;
A
#
# COMPACT_ATOMS: atom_id res chain seq x y z
N MET A 1 55.86 -1.65 33.55
CA MET A 1 56.06 -0.22 33.24
C MET A 1 57.35 -0.10 32.44
N THR A 2 57.26 0.28 31.18
CA THR A 2 58.39 0.31 30.25
C THR A 2 58.68 1.76 29.89
N THR A 3 59.82 2.28 30.32
CA THR A 3 60.28 3.65 30.01
C THR A 3 60.69 3.70 28.54
N ILE A 4 60.06 4.57 27.76
CA ILE A 4 60.47 4.81 26.36
C ILE A 4 61.42 6.02 26.33
N THR A 5 62.69 5.76 26.04
CA THR A 5 63.71 6.78 25.82
C THR A 5 63.81 7.07 24.32
N ARG A 6 63.54 8.31 23.89
CA ARG A 6 63.86 8.75 22.52
C ARG A 6 65.06 9.69 22.56
N GLN A 7 66.13 9.33 21.85
CA GLN A 7 67.24 10.24 21.58
C GLN A 7 66.91 11.13 20.38
N PRO A 8 67.06 12.46 20.48
CA PRO A 8 67.07 13.32 19.30
C PRO A 8 68.36 13.12 18.50
N LYS A 9 68.25 13.10 17.17
CA LYS A 9 69.38 12.90 16.25
C LYS A 9 70.18 14.21 16.16
N GLY A 10 71.33 14.29 16.81
CA GLY A 10 72.20 15.49 16.80
C GLY A 10 72.82 15.78 15.43
N ILE A 11 73.02 17.06 15.13
CA ILE A 11 73.82 17.55 14.00
C ILE A 11 75.30 17.54 14.42
N PRO A 12 76.25 17.00 13.63
CA PRO A 12 77.64 16.96 14.02
C PRO A 12 78.25 18.37 14.09
N ALA A 13 78.81 18.73 15.24
CA ALA A 13 79.60 19.94 15.39
C ALA A 13 81.00 19.71 14.78
N GLY A 14 81.40 20.54 13.81
CA GLY A 14 82.75 20.57 13.24
C GLY A 14 83.42 21.93 13.47
N GLY A 15 84.75 21.93 13.60
CA GLY A 15 85.55 23.16 13.81
C GLY A 15 85.70 23.56 15.27
N GLN A 16 86.06 24.84 15.53
CA GLN A 16 86.50 25.45 16.81
C GLN A 16 85.63 25.19 18.07
N PHE A 17 84.52 24.46 17.94
CA PHE A 17 83.61 24.04 19.00
C PHE A 17 83.81 22.57 19.46
N ALA A 18 84.87 21.90 19.03
CA ALA A 18 85.18 20.51 19.42
C ALA A 18 85.45 20.31 20.93
N ALA A 19 85.60 21.38 21.71
CA ALA A 19 85.94 21.33 23.14
C ALA A 19 84.79 21.65 24.10
N THR A 20 83.57 21.91 23.62
CA THR A 20 82.42 22.13 24.51
C THR A 20 81.64 20.83 24.71
N VAL A 21 81.87 20.18 25.85
CA VAL A 21 81.01 19.09 26.34
C VAL A 21 79.67 19.70 26.74
N HIS A 22 78.66 19.53 25.91
CA HIS A 22 77.27 19.78 26.30
C HIS A 22 76.78 18.54 27.05
N ALA A 23 76.53 18.67 28.36
CA ALA A 23 75.87 17.60 29.09
C ALA A 23 74.49 17.36 28.47
N GLU A 24 74.27 16.18 27.91
CA GLU A 24 72.94 15.79 27.43
C GLU A 24 72.00 15.67 28.63
N THR A 25 71.08 16.63 28.75
CA THR A 25 70.03 16.59 29.75
C THR A 25 69.13 15.40 29.47
N SER A 26 69.23 14.35 30.28
CA SER A 26 68.30 13.22 30.23
C SER A 26 66.91 13.69 30.67
N VAL A 27 66.02 13.91 29.70
CA VAL A 27 64.62 14.26 29.97
C VAL A 27 63.82 12.98 30.23
N SER A 28 63.49 12.72 31.50
CA SER A 28 62.47 11.74 31.86
C SER A 28 61.09 12.33 31.64
N LEU A 29 60.45 11.97 30.54
CA LEU A 29 59.03 12.28 30.32
C LEU A 29 58.20 11.31 31.16
N ARG A 30 57.65 11.80 32.27
CA ARG A 30 56.51 11.14 32.92
C ARG A 30 55.25 11.46 32.09
N PRO A 31 54.31 10.52 31.92
CA PRO A 31 52.97 10.88 31.48
C PRO A 31 52.46 11.99 32.39
N ALA A 32 52.10 13.14 31.83
CA ALA A 32 51.41 14.15 32.61
C ALA A 32 50.14 13.48 33.17
N ALA A 33 49.95 13.55 34.49
CA ALA A 33 48.65 13.24 35.06
C ALA A 33 47.61 14.05 34.27
N ARG A 34 46.59 13.37 33.75
CA ARG A 34 45.50 13.97 32.97
C ARG A 34 45.04 15.21 33.74
N ALA A 35 45.31 16.41 33.23
CA ALA A 35 44.91 17.64 33.90
C ALA A 35 43.38 17.61 33.95
N ALA A 36 42.82 17.44 35.14
CA ALA A 36 41.37 17.45 35.31
C ALA A 36 40.86 18.79 34.78
N LEU A 37 39.86 18.75 33.90
CA LEU A 37 39.23 19.96 33.39
C LEU A 37 38.66 20.75 34.57
N ASN A 38 39.07 22.01 34.68
CA ASN A 38 38.57 22.91 35.70
C ASN A 38 37.28 23.57 35.20
N GLU A 39 36.23 23.52 36.02
CA GLU A 39 34.94 24.13 35.69
C GLU A 39 35.05 25.64 35.48
N ASP A 40 35.85 26.33 36.29
CA ASP A 40 36.00 27.78 36.18
C ASP A 40 36.62 28.20 34.84
N ASP A 41 37.57 27.42 34.33
CA ASP A 41 38.20 27.66 33.03
C ASP A 41 37.21 27.41 31.88
N ILE A 42 36.33 26.41 32.01
CA ILE A 42 35.26 26.13 31.05
C ILE A 42 34.21 27.26 31.06
N LEU A 43 33.81 27.73 32.25
CA LEU A 43 32.84 28.83 32.36
C LEU A 43 33.42 30.15 31.84
N ALA A 44 34.73 30.38 32.00
CA ALA A 44 35.42 31.50 31.38
C ALA A 44 35.44 31.39 29.85
N ALA A 45 35.68 30.20 29.29
CA ALA A 45 35.60 29.96 27.85
C ALA A 45 34.17 30.15 27.30
N VAL A 46 33.14 29.70 28.02
CA VAL A 46 31.72 29.96 27.69
C VAL A 46 31.44 31.46 27.67
N ALA A 47 31.87 32.19 28.69
CA ALA A 47 31.67 33.64 28.78
C ALA A 47 32.37 34.39 27.64
N ALA A 48 33.55 33.93 27.22
CA ALA A 48 34.29 34.50 26.10
C ALA A 48 33.65 34.18 24.73
N HIS A 49 33.03 33.01 24.57
CA HIS A 49 32.44 32.58 23.31
C HIS A 49 31.00 33.09 23.09
N GLU A 50 30.12 32.94 24.07
CA GLU A 50 28.67 33.22 23.98
C GLU A 50 28.23 34.45 24.82
N GLY A 51 29.15 35.03 25.60
CA GLY A 51 28.87 36.13 26.53
C GLY A 51 28.50 35.67 27.95
N PRO A 52 28.60 36.57 28.95
CA PRO A 52 28.40 36.23 30.37
C PRO A 52 26.97 35.76 30.69
N GLY A 53 25.97 36.10 29.86
CA GLY A 53 24.58 35.66 30.04
C GLY A 53 24.35 34.16 29.83
N ALA A 54 25.26 33.46 29.14
CA ALA A 54 25.17 32.01 28.91
C ALA A 54 25.69 31.17 30.10
N VAL A 55 26.55 31.76 30.95
CA VAL A 55 27.24 31.08 32.07
C VAL A 55 26.27 30.44 33.07
N PRO A 56 25.20 31.11 33.55
CA PRO A 56 24.27 30.51 34.50
C PRO A 56 23.56 29.27 33.95
N GLY A 57 23.26 29.26 32.65
CA GLY A 57 22.64 28.12 31.96
C GLY A 57 23.58 26.91 31.88
N VAL A 58 24.84 27.12 31.50
CA VAL A 58 25.84 26.04 31.44
C VAL A 58 26.17 25.51 32.84
N ARG A 59 26.35 26.39 33.83
CA ARG A 59 26.57 25.99 35.23
C ARG A 59 25.43 25.13 35.78
N ARG A 60 24.17 25.48 35.46
CA ARG A 60 23.00 24.66 35.83
C ARG A 60 23.09 23.26 35.23
N ARG A 61 23.41 23.15 33.94
CA ARG A 61 23.53 21.85 33.26
C ARG A 61 24.71 21.00 33.77
N ILE A 62 25.81 21.63 34.16
CA ILE A 62 26.91 20.94 34.85
C ILE A 62 26.41 20.35 36.17
N ALA A 63 25.59 21.08 36.93
CA ALA A 63 24.99 20.61 38.19
C ALA A 63 23.90 19.53 38.00
N GLU A 64 23.34 19.38 36.80
CA GLU A 64 22.38 18.31 36.47
C GLU A 64 23.07 16.94 36.30
N THR A 65 24.41 16.89 36.17
CA THR A 65 25.15 15.62 36.21
C THR A 65 25.17 15.05 37.62
N THR A 66 24.89 13.75 37.73
CA THR A 66 24.71 13.04 38.99
C THR A 66 25.92 12.18 39.38
N THR A 67 26.82 11.92 38.43
CA THR A 67 28.03 11.10 38.66
C THR A 67 29.31 11.89 38.38
N VAL A 68 30.41 11.49 39.03
CA VAL A 68 31.74 12.12 38.81
C VAL A 68 32.19 11.93 37.36
N GLY A 69 32.03 10.73 36.79
CA GLY A 69 32.40 10.44 35.40
C GLY A 69 31.50 11.18 34.39
N GLY A 70 30.20 11.26 34.65
CA GLY A 70 29.27 12.01 33.80
C GLY A 70 29.55 13.52 33.82
N ARG A 71 29.89 14.06 35.01
CA ARG A 71 30.38 15.44 35.13
C ARG A 71 31.63 15.67 34.28
N GLU A 72 32.61 14.78 34.38
CA GLU A 72 33.86 14.89 33.62
C GLU A 72 33.61 14.86 32.11
N LEU A 73 32.79 13.92 31.61
CA LEU A 73 32.39 13.86 30.20
C LEU A 73 31.63 15.12 29.75
N PHE A 74 30.76 15.66 30.60
CA PHE A 74 30.02 16.89 30.28
C PHE A 74 30.93 18.12 30.23
N LEU A 75 31.94 18.19 31.10
CA LEU A 75 32.98 19.21 31.05
C LEU A 75 33.83 19.09 29.77
N GLN A 76 34.23 17.88 29.37
CA GLN A 76 34.93 17.65 28.09
C GLN A 76 34.09 18.09 26.89
N ARG A 77 32.77 17.83 26.91
CA ARG A 77 31.84 18.31 25.89
C ARG A 77 31.79 19.84 25.85
N CYS A 78 31.69 20.50 27.01
CA CYS A 78 31.68 21.96 27.09
C CYS A 78 32.99 22.56 26.59
N ASP A 79 34.13 21.99 26.97
CA ASP A 79 35.44 22.41 26.45
C ASP A 79 35.50 22.25 24.92
N ALA A 80 35.07 21.10 24.37
CA ALA A 80 35.01 20.87 22.92
C ALA A 80 34.12 21.88 22.16
N MET A 81 33.08 22.41 22.81
CA MET A 81 32.15 23.38 22.21
C MET A 81 32.69 24.81 22.23
N TYR A 82 33.24 25.23 23.36
CA TYR A 82 33.48 26.65 23.65
C TYR A 82 34.95 27.05 23.64
N ASN A 83 35.87 26.07 23.69
CA ASN A 83 37.31 26.31 23.61
C ASN A 83 37.85 25.89 22.22
N PRO A 84 38.24 26.86 21.36
CA PRO A 84 38.79 26.56 20.03
C PRO A 84 40.09 25.73 20.07
N ALA A 85 40.81 25.75 21.19
CA ALA A 85 42.05 24.99 21.40
C ALA A 85 41.81 23.62 22.06
N SER A 86 40.55 23.23 22.27
CA SER A 86 40.21 21.97 22.93
C SER A 86 40.79 20.76 22.18
N PRO A 87 41.41 19.79 22.88
CA PRO A 87 41.79 18.52 22.28
C PRO A 87 40.58 17.59 22.07
N TYR A 88 39.40 17.94 22.59
CA TYR A 88 38.18 17.17 22.47
C TYR A 88 37.40 17.57 21.21
N ARG A 89 36.83 16.57 20.54
CA ARG A 89 36.08 16.75 19.29
C ARG A 89 34.70 16.16 19.46
N ILE A 90 33.69 17.01 19.30
CA ILE A 90 32.30 16.57 19.19
C ILE A 90 31.80 16.86 17.78
N ASP A 91 30.99 15.95 17.23
CA ASP A 91 30.27 16.25 16.00
C ASP A 91 29.25 17.34 16.32
N ARG A 92 29.28 18.46 15.59
CA ARG A 92 28.48 19.68 15.84
C ARG A 92 26.99 19.49 15.50
N SER A 93 26.46 18.27 15.64
CA SER A 93 25.03 18.07 15.66
C SER A 93 24.46 18.88 16.84
N ILE A 94 23.36 19.59 16.60
CA ILE A 94 22.77 20.59 17.50
C ILE A 94 22.31 19.97 18.84
N TYR A 95 22.44 18.64 19.00
CA TYR A 95 22.06 17.83 20.15
C TYR A 95 23.23 17.00 20.72
N GLY A 96 24.41 17.61 20.96
CA GLY A 96 25.49 16.96 21.73
C GLY A 96 25.02 16.43 23.10
N PRO A 97 25.73 15.48 23.74
CA PRO A 97 25.21 14.71 24.88
C PRO A 97 24.64 15.60 25.99
N THR A 98 23.47 15.27 26.52
CA THR A 98 22.90 15.96 27.67
C THR A 98 23.63 15.51 28.95
N PRO A 99 23.46 16.21 30.09
CA PRO A 99 23.97 15.74 31.37
C PRO A 99 23.61 14.28 31.66
N GLU A 100 22.37 13.89 31.38
CA GLU A 100 21.88 12.51 31.56
C GLU A 100 22.58 11.52 30.61
N HIS A 101 22.81 11.90 29.35
CA HIS A 101 23.58 11.07 28.43
C HIS A 101 25.02 10.88 28.92
N CYS A 102 25.65 11.92 29.48
CA CYS A 102 27.00 11.81 30.01
C CYS A 102 27.08 10.86 31.23
N ASP A 103 26.12 10.93 32.15
CA ASP A 103 26.04 9.98 33.27
C ASP A 103 25.85 8.54 32.77
N ALA A 104 24.96 8.33 31.80
CA ALA A 104 24.70 7.02 31.23
C ALA A 104 25.91 6.46 30.47
N LEU A 105 26.63 7.30 29.70
CA LEU A 105 27.86 6.90 29.01
C LEU A 105 28.98 6.62 30.01
N ALA A 106 29.14 7.41 31.06
CA ALA A 106 30.12 7.11 32.11
C ALA A 106 29.83 5.76 32.78
N ALA A 107 28.56 5.42 33.03
CA ALA A 107 28.16 4.12 33.56
C ALA A 107 28.49 2.94 32.62
N LEU A 108 28.58 3.18 31.31
CA LEU A 108 29.02 2.21 30.31
C LEU A 108 30.55 2.13 30.14
N GLY A 109 31.31 2.91 30.91
CA GLY A 109 32.77 2.92 30.91
C GLY A 109 33.41 3.90 29.94
N TYR A 110 32.66 4.87 29.41
CA TYR A 110 33.25 5.95 28.60
C TYR A 110 33.98 6.96 29.49
N GLU A 111 35.21 7.29 29.10
CA GLU A 111 36.06 8.26 29.81
C GLU A 111 36.33 9.52 28.98
N SER A 112 36.02 9.50 27.68
CA SER A 112 36.18 10.67 26.83
C SER A 112 35.11 10.81 25.78
N VAL A 113 34.74 12.07 25.51
CA VAL A 113 33.83 12.43 24.41
C VAL A 113 34.39 12.07 23.03
N ASN A 114 35.71 11.89 22.91
CA ASN A 114 36.35 11.45 21.68
C ASN A 114 36.05 9.97 21.34
N GLN A 115 35.63 9.16 22.32
CA GLN A 115 35.36 7.74 22.12
C GLN A 115 34.03 7.46 21.38
N PHE A 116 33.19 8.47 21.20
CA PHE A 116 31.94 8.37 20.44
C PHE A 116 31.88 9.40 19.31
N ASP A 117 32.99 9.59 18.60
CA ASP A 117 33.06 10.46 17.44
C ASP A 117 32.13 10.01 16.29
N ARG A 118 32.00 10.85 15.25
CA ARG A 118 31.15 10.58 14.09
C ARG A 118 31.53 9.28 13.38
N ALA A 119 32.80 8.89 13.36
CA ALA A 119 33.25 7.70 12.65
C ALA A 119 32.87 6.41 13.41
N GLY A 120 32.94 6.41 14.74
CA GLY A 120 32.50 5.31 15.59
C GLY A 120 30.97 5.19 15.68
N THR A 121 30.27 6.33 15.68
CA THR A 121 28.82 6.39 15.88
C THR A 121 27.99 6.38 14.61
N LYS A 122 28.63 6.42 13.42
CA LYS A 122 27.95 6.49 12.11
C LYS A 122 26.82 5.45 11.92
N ASN A 123 26.95 4.28 12.55
CA ASN A 123 25.99 3.18 12.41
C ASN A 123 24.78 3.27 13.34
N PHE A 124 24.72 4.31 14.19
CA PHE A 124 23.68 4.51 15.19
C PHE A 124 22.94 5.82 14.93
N PRO A 125 21.61 5.87 15.15
CA PRO A 125 20.81 7.09 14.96
C PRO A 125 21.03 8.17 16.03
N GLY A 126 22.01 8.00 16.93
CA GLY A 126 22.37 8.93 17.99
C GLY A 126 22.91 8.23 19.24
N LEU A 127 23.32 9.01 20.24
CA LEU A 127 23.88 8.50 21.50
C LEU A 127 22.86 7.70 22.32
N GLY A 128 21.57 8.01 22.23
CA GLY A 128 20.51 7.24 22.88
C GLY A 128 20.54 5.76 22.48
N ALA A 129 20.77 5.45 21.19
CA ALA A 129 20.82 4.07 20.73
C ALA A 129 22.04 3.28 21.26
N ILE A 130 23.14 3.97 21.57
CA ILE A 130 24.34 3.40 22.19
C ILE A 130 24.07 3.10 23.67
N ILE A 131 23.43 4.07 24.35
CA ILE A 131 23.04 3.97 25.75
C ILE A 131 22.01 2.85 25.95
N ASP A 132 20.90 2.88 25.22
CA ASP A 132 19.82 1.88 25.28
C ASP A 132 20.32 0.48 24.90
N GLY A 133 21.32 0.42 24.01
CA GLY A 133 21.98 -0.82 23.60
C GLY A 133 23.03 -1.34 24.58
N GLY A 134 23.36 -0.60 25.64
CA GLY A 134 24.40 -0.96 26.60
C GLY A 134 25.79 -1.09 25.98
N ILE A 135 26.10 -0.30 24.94
CA ILE A 135 27.31 -0.47 24.13
C ILE A 135 28.48 0.30 24.76
N GLY A 136 29.42 -0.43 25.36
CA GLY A 136 30.66 0.14 25.89
C GLY A 136 31.67 0.60 24.81
N PRO A 137 32.73 1.32 25.19
CA PRO A 137 33.67 1.97 24.26
C PRO A 137 34.38 0.99 23.32
N ASP A 138 34.90 -0.13 23.83
CA ASP A 138 35.63 -1.10 23.01
C ASP A 138 34.73 -1.76 21.95
N ARG A 139 33.47 -2.03 22.32
CA ARG A 139 32.48 -2.57 21.38
C ARG A 139 32.07 -1.52 20.34
N LEU A 140 31.94 -0.26 20.74
CA LEU A 140 31.66 0.84 19.80
C LEU A 140 32.79 0.99 18.78
N GLU A 141 34.05 0.88 19.20
CA GLU A 141 35.20 0.92 18.29
C GLU A 141 35.11 -0.18 17.22
N VAL A 142 34.82 -1.41 17.63
CA VAL A 142 34.67 -2.54 16.71
C VAL A 142 33.47 -2.35 15.77
N LEU A 143 32.31 -1.95 16.28
CA LEU A 143 31.11 -1.70 15.46
C LEU A 143 31.27 -0.48 14.53
N GLY A 144 32.13 0.47 14.88
CA GLY A 144 32.52 1.61 14.03
C GLY A 144 33.27 1.19 12.76
N LYS A 145 33.89 -0.01 12.74
CA LYS A 145 34.58 -0.56 11.56
C LYS A 145 33.61 -1.07 10.49
N LEU A 146 32.34 -1.30 10.83
CA LEU A 146 31.31 -1.68 9.87
C LEU A 146 31.08 -0.59 8.80
N SER A 147 30.80 -1.01 7.57
CA SER A 147 30.50 -0.09 6.46
C SER A 147 29.17 0.64 6.67
N THR A 148 29.09 1.91 6.25
CA THR A 148 27.88 2.76 6.37
C THR A 148 26.66 2.24 5.61
N HIS A 149 26.80 1.25 4.73
CA HIS A 149 25.64 0.63 4.06
C HIS A 149 24.93 -0.42 4.92
N GLN A 150 25.29 -0.55 6.20
CA GLN A 150 24.73 -1.53 7.13
C GLN A 150 23.73 -0.93 8.14
N HIS A 151 23.15 0.24 7.88
CA HIS A 151 22.19 0.90 8.80
C HIS A 151 20.89 0.12 9.08
N GLN A 152 20.71 -1.06 8.48
CA GLN A 152 19.58 -1.95 8.75
C GLN A 152 20.13 -3.32 9.15
N TRP A 153 20.61 -3.41 10.39
CA TRP A 153 20.90 -4.71 10.98
C TRP A 153 19.62 -5.52 11.05
N SER A 154 19.70 -6.76 10.60
CA SER A 154 18.68 -7.74 10.90
C SER A 154 18.60 -8.03 12.41
N ALA A 155 17.55 -8.70 12.87
CA ALA A 155 17.37 -8.97 14.28
C ALA A 155 18.47 -9.90 14.81
N TRP A 156 18.90 -10.87 14.00
CA TRP A 156 19.97 -11.79 14.35
C TRP A 156 21.34 -11.11 14.33
N GLU A 157 21.66 -10.30 13.32
CA GLU A 157 22.91 -9.51 13.30
C GLU A 157 23.01 -8.58 14.51
N LYS A 158 21.92 -7.86 14.84
CA LYS A 158 21.88 -7.00 16.03
C LYS A 158 22.15 -7.80 17.30
N SER A 159 21.54 -8.98 17.43
CA SER A 159 21.77 -9.86 18.58
C SER A 159 23.22 -10.32 18.68
N ALA A 160 23.84 -10.70 17.56
CA ALA A 160 25.25 -11.10 17.51
C ALA A 160 26.18 -9.94 17.88
N TYR A 161 26.00 -8.79 17.24
CA TYR A 161 26.83 -7.60 17.43
C TYR A 161 26.82 -7.07 18.86
N LEU A 162 25.71 -7.20 19.58
CA LEU A 162 25.60 -6.74 20.95
C LEU A 162 26.10 -7.76 21.97
N ASN A 163 25.94 -9.06 21.72
CA ASN A 163 26.13 -10.08 22.75
C ASN A 163 27.33 -11.01 22.53
N ALA A 164 27.89 -11.10 21.32
CA ALA A 164 29.02 -11.97 21.04
C ALA A 164 30.30 -11.52 21.76
N PRO A 165 31.23 -12.43 22.12
CA PRO A 165 32.54 -12.07 22.64
C PRO A 165 33.25 -11.07 21.72
N LEU A 166 33.87 -10.03 22.30
CA LEU A 166 34.41 -8.90 21.54
C LEU A 166 35.50 -9.31 20.54
N GLY A 167 36.40 -10.21 20.93
CA GLY A 167 37.47 -10.70 20.06
C GLY A 167 36.94 -11.45 18.82
N ASP A 168 35.91 -12.28 19.00
CA ASP A 168 35.30 -13.02 17.90
C ASP A 168 34.54 -12.09 16.95
N LEU A 169 33.82 -11.10 17.52
CA LEU A 169 33.14 -10.06 16.74
C LEU A 169 34.13 -9.25 15.91
N GLU A 170 35.26 -8.82 16.50
CA GLU A 170 36.30 -8.09 15.80
C GLU A 170 36.91 -8.92 14.67
N ALA A 171 37.19 -10.19 14.91
CA ALA A 171 37.72 -11.11 13.90
C ALA A 171 36.78 -11.24 12.69
N VAL A 172 35.47 -11.31 12.91
CA VAL A 172 34.47 -11.36 11.82
C VAL A 172 34.40 -10.04 11.07
N ILE A 173 34.33 -8.90 11.78
CA ILE A 173 34.15 -7.57 11.18
C ILE A 173 35.36 -7.12 10.36
N THR A 174 36.56 -7.47 10.82
CA THR A 174 37.81 -7.03 10.17
C THR A 174 38.25 -7.95 9.03
N ASN A 175 37.57 -9.08 8.84
CA ASN A 175 37.92 -10.04 7.79
C ASN A 175 37.49 -9.55 6.40
N GLN A 176 38.44 -8.96 5.68
CA GLN A 176 38.24 -8.44 4.33
C GLN A 176 38.08 -9.53 3.25
N GLY A 177 38.33 -10.80 3.58
CA GLY A 177 38.24 -11.93 2.64
C GLY A 177 36.84 -12.53 2.52
N LEU A 178 35.90 -12.18 3.42
CA LEU A 178 34.55 -12.74 3.41
C LEU A 178 33.65 -12.04 2.40
N SER A 179 32.86 -12.83 1.67
CA SER A 179 31.75 -12.29 0.90
C SER A 179 30.66 -11.74 1.84
N ARG A 180 29.72 -10.94 1.33
CA ARG A 180 28.59 -10.46 2.14
C ARG A 180 27.76 -11.60 2.75
N VAL A 181 27.66 -12.73 2.06
CA VAL A 181 26.93 -13.92 2.53
C VAL A 181 27.71 -14.62 3.63
N ASP A 182 29.01 -14.82 3.44
CA ASP A 182 29.86 -15.49 4.43
C ASP A 182 30.00 -14.64 5.71
N MET A 183 30.05 -13.31 5.58
CA MET A 183 30.00 -12.39 6.71
C MET A 183 28.68 -12.52 7.48
N TYR A 184 27.53 -12.66 6.81
CA TYR A 184 26.26 -12.91 7.49
C TYR A 184 26.26 -14.26 8.22
N LEU A 185 26.72 -15.34 7.58
CA LEU A 185 26.81 -16.67 8.20
C LEU A 185 27.74 -16.66 9.42
N ALA A 186 28.91 -16.05 9.31
CA ALA A 186 29.85 -15.90 10.42
C ALA A 186 29.22 -15.10 11.57
N THR A 187 28.51 -14.00 11.28
CA THR A 187 27.80 -13.22 12.30
C THR A 187 26.69 -14.03 12.97
N VAL A 188 25.94 -14.85 12.24
CA VAL A 188 24.92 -15.73 12.85
C VAL A 188 25.58 -16.80 13.74
N ASP A 189 26.73 -17.35 13.34
CA ASP A 189 27.49 -18.30 14.15
C ASP A 189 27.93 -17.70 15.50
N LEU A 190 28.26 -16.40 15.54
CA LEU A 190 28.58 -15.69 16.79
C LEU A 190 27.43 -15.65 17.80
N MET A 191 26.18 -15.90 17.38
CA MET A 191 25.04 -15.99 18.30
C MET A 191 25.08 -17.26 19.16
N GLY A 192 25.89 -18.26 18.80
CA GLY A 192 25.97 -19.54 19.50
C GLY A 192 24.73 -20.44 19.34
N SER A 193 23.84 -20.13 18.40
CA SER A 193 22.62 -20.92 18.16
C SER A 193 22.78 -21.84 16.95
N GLU A 194 23.07 -23.12 17.21
CA GLU A 194 23.25 -24.14 16.16
C GLU A 194 22.05 -24.22 15.21
N ALA A 195 20.82 -24.13 15.75
CA ALA A 195 19.60 -24.14 14.96
C ALA A 195 19.52 -22.96 13.97
N LYS A 196 19.88 -21.74 14.40
CA LYS A 196 19.88 -20.54 13.55
C LYS A 196 20.97 -20.60 12.50
N SER A 197 22.18 -21.04 12.88
CA SER A 197 23.29 -21.27 11.95
C SER A 197 22.95 -22.31 10.88
N ALA A 198 22.38 -23.45 11.28
CA ALA A 198 21.94 -24.49 10.36
C ALA A 198 20.85 -23.98 9.41
N ARG A 199 19.89 -23.20 9.93
CA ARG A 199 18.85 -22.57 9.11
C ARG A 199 19.43 -21.59 8.09
N ALA A 200 20.35 -20.71 8.50
CA ALA A 200 20.96 -19.74 7.60
C ALA A 200 21.74 -20.42 6.46
N ARG A 201 22.58 -21.43 6.77
CA ARG A 201 23.30 -22.21 5.76
C ARG A 201 22.35 -22.93 4.81
N LYS A 202 21.30 -23.56 5.35
CA LYS A 202 20.26 -24.22 4.53
C LYS A 202 19.56 -23.22 3.61
N ALA A 203 19.18 -22.05 4.12
CA ALA A 203 18.51 -21.01 3.32
C ALA A 203 19.39 -20.52 2.16
N ILE A 204 20.67 -20.26 2.41
CA ILE A 204 21.65 -19.87 1.37
C ILE A 204 21.80 -20.99 0.33
N SER A 205 21.90 -22.25 0.75
CA SER A 205 21.96 -23.40 -0.19
C SER A 205 20.71 -23.55 -1.06
N MET A 206 19.57 -23.05 -0.57
CA MET A 206 18.29 -22.98 -1.29
C MET A 206 18.15 -21.70 -2.14
N GLY A 207 19.19 -20.87 -2.19
CA GLY A 207 19.24 -19.59 -2.91
C GLY A 207 18.46 -18.46 -2.23
N ILE A 208 18.06 -18.59 -0.96
CA ILE A 208 17.41 -17.53 -0.18
C ILE A 208 18.51 -16.66 0.45
N GLY A 209 18.89 -15.57 -0.22
CA GLY A 209 19.87 -14.60 0.29
C GLY A 209 19.28 -13.44 1.11
N ASP A 210 17.95 -13.32 1.18
CA ASP A 210 17.28 -12.26 1.93
C ASP A 210 17.25 -12.58 3.42
N ARG A 211 17.92 -11.75 4.24
CA ARG A 211 18.06 -11.97 5.68
C ARG A 211 16.71 -12.05 6.39
N GLY A 212 15.74 -11.22 6.00
CA GLY A 212 14.43 -11.23 6.63
C GLY A 212 13.64 -12.51 6.35
N LEU A 213 13.86 -13.18 5.21
CA LEU A 213 13.30 -14.51 4.96
C LEU A 213 14.01 -15.60 5.75
N ILE A 214 15.33 -15.50 5.89
CA ILE A 214 16.12 -16.42 6.71
C ILE A 214 15.64 -16.37 8.16
N GLU A 215 15.41 -15.17 8.68
CA GLU A 215 15.07 -14.91 10.09
C GLU A 215 13.61 -15.13 10.44
N ALA A 216 12.74 -15.33 9.44
CA ALA A 216 11.34 -15.71 9.65
C ALA A 216 11.22 -17.19 10.06
N ASP A 217 11.81 -17.53 11.20
CA ASP A 217 11.99 -18.90 11.73
C ASP A 217 10.69 -19.62 12.10
N GLN A 218 9.60 -18.88 12.28
CA GLN A 218 8.25 -19.43 12.45
C GLN A 218 7.69 -20.09 11.17
N TYR A 219 8.32 -19.91 10.02
CA TYR A 219 7.93 -20.54 8.75
C TYR A 219 9.05 -21.45 8.19
N GLY A 220 8.66 -22.58 7.60
CA GLY A 220 9.60 -23.48 6.92
C GLY A 220 10.25 -22.83 5.68
N LEU A 221 11.55 -23.05 5.50
CA LEU A 221 12.32 -22.47 4.39
C LEU A 221 11.82 -22.95 3.02
N GLU A 222 11.35 -24.19 2.95
CA GLU A 222 10.76 -24.79 1.75
C GLU A 222 9.53 -24.00 1.31
N ASN A 223 8.65 -23.65 2.25
CA ASN A 223 7.47 -22.85 1.94
C ASN A 223 7.84 -21.42 1.51
N LEU A 224 8.80 -20.79 2.20
CA LEU A 224 9.25 -19.44 1.84
C LEU A 224 9.90 -19.39 0.45
N ARG A 225 10.71 -20.39 0.11
CA ARG A 225 11.28 -20.57 -1.23
C ARG A 225 10.17 -20.72 -2.26
N ASP A 226 9.24 -21.64 -2.01
CA ASP A 226 8.15 -21.95 -2.94
C ASP A 226 7.26 -20.74 -3.21
N LEU A 227 6.98 -19.92 -2.19
CA LEU A 227 6.26 -18.66 -2.30
C LEU A 227 7.04 -17.63 -3.12
N ARG A 228 8.33 -17.45 -2.83
CA ARG A 228 9.21 -16.54 -3.59
C ARG A 228 9.25 -16.93 -5.06
N ASP A 229 9.46 -18.21 -5.35
CA ASP A 229 9.64 -18.70 -6.72
C ASP A 229 8.31 -18.63 -7.51
N ALA A 230 7.17 -18.79 -6.84
CA ALA A 230 5.85 -18.63 -7.43
C ALA A 230 5.40 -17.16 -7.64
N LEU A 231 6.05 -16.19 -6.99
CA LEU A 231 5.77 -14.77 -7.20
C LEU A 231 6.51 -14.21 -8.43
N PRO A 232 5.89 -13.27 -9.17
CA PRO A 232 6.60 -12.45 -10.14
C PRO A 232 7.74 -11.69 -9.48
N GLU A 233 8.85 -11.50 -10.19
CA GLU A 233 10.07 -10.88 -9.66
C GLU A 233 9.80 -9.53 -8.97
N ALA A 234 8.99 -8.67 -9.60
CA ALA A 234 8.59 -7.37 -9.05
C ALA A 234 7.84 -7.43 -7.70
N LYS A 235 7.36 -8.60 -7.29
CA LYS A 235 6.62 -8.83 -6.03
C LYS A 235 7.41 -9.66 -5.01
N ARG A 236 8.66 -10.06 -5.29
CA ARG A 236 9.49 -10.91 -4.40
C ARG A 236 10.10 -10.13 -3.24
N THR A 237 9.27 -9.38 -2.50
CA THR A 237 9.71 -8.69 -1.28
C THR A 237 9.50 -9.57 -0.06
N THR A 238 10.37 -9.42 0.94
CA THR A 238 10.30 -10.15 2.22
C THR A 238 8.95 -10.01 2.88
N SER A 239 8.45 -8.77 2.98
CA SER A 239 7.15 -8.46 3.58
C SER A 239 6.00 -9.19 2.87
N GLN A 240 6.01 -9.23 1.53
CA GLN A 240 4.98 -9.91 0.76
C GLN A 240 5.01 -11.42 0.98
N ILE A 241 6.19 -12.04 0.94
CA ILE A 241 6.35 -13.49 1.09
C ILE A 241 5.97 -13.93 2.52
N VAL A 242 6.45 -13.20 3.53
CA VAL A 242 6.11 -13.46 4.93
C VAL A 242 4.61 -13.24 5.18
N GLY A 243 4.03 -12.19 4.62
CA GLY A 243 2.58 -11.92 4.72
C GLY A 243 1.73 -13.04 4.11
N LEU A 244 2.15 -13.62 2.98
CA LEU A 244 1.49 -14.79 2.39
C LEU A 244 1.63 -16.03 3.30
N ALA A 245 2.82 -16.29 3.83
CA ALA A 245 3.06 -17.40 4.74
C ALA A 245 2.21 -17.28 6.03
N GLN A 246 2.11 -16.08 6.60
CA GLN A 246 1.28 -15.78 7.78
C GLN A 246 -0.21 -16.09 7.54
N ARG A 247 -0.69 -15.89 6.31
CA ARG A 247 -2.06 -16.19 5.90
C ARG A 247 -2.28 -17.68 5.60
N GLY A 248 -1.28 -18.53 5.82
CA GLY A 248 -1.33 -19.95 5.50
C GLY A 248 -1.26 -20.25 3.99
N ILE A 249 -0.73 -19.33 3.18
CA ILE A 249 -0.55 -19.55 1.75
C ILE A 249 0.75 -20.35 1.52
N THR A 250 0.67 -21.32 0.61
CA THR A 250 1.84 -22.07 0.11
C THR A 250 2.12 -21.72 -1.34
N GLY A 251 3.32 -22.02 -1.85
CA GLY A 251 3.62 -21.81 -3.27
C GLY A 251 2.67 -22.57 -4.20
N LEU A 252 2.18 -23.75 -3.81
CA LEU A 252 1.15 -24.47 -4.57
C LEU A 252 -0.18 -23.70 -4.62
N ARG A 253 -0.66 -23.18 -3.47
CA ARG A 253 -1.87 -22.34 -3.44
C ARG A 253 -1.68 -21.08 -4.28
N LEU A 254 -0.51 -20.45 -4.20
CA LEU A 254 -0.19 -19.26 -4.99
C LEU A 254 -0.23 -19.53 -6.50
N ARG A 255 0.30 -20.66 -6.97
CA ARG A 255 0.20 -21.07 -8.39
C ARG A 255 -1.25 -21.40 -8.79
N THR A 256 -2.01 -22.00 -7.89
CA THR A 256 -3.39 -22.46 -8.14
C THR A 256 -4.39 -21.30 -8.19
N TYR A 257 -4.35 -20.40 -7.20
CA TYR A 257 -5.30 -19.30 -7.04
C TYR A 257 -4.77 -17.95 -7.54
N GLY A 258 -3.46 -17.83 -7.81
CA GLY A 258 -2.83 -16.59 -8.23
C GLY A 258 -2.61 -15.60 -7.08
N SER A 259 -1.77 -14.58 -7.34
CA SER A 259 -1.34 -13.64 -6.29
C SER A 259 -2.51 -12.86 -5.71
N LYS A 260 -3.42 -12.35 -6.54
CA LYS A 260 -4.53 -11.50 -6.10
C LYS A 260 -5.46 -12.22 -5.13
N ALA A 261 -5.77 -13.49 -5.38
CA ALA A 261 -6.60 -14.28 -4.48
C ALA A 261 -5.87 -14.57 -3.15
N CYS A 262 -4.59 -14.92 -3.21
CA CYS A 262 -3.79 -15.21 -2.01
C CYS A 262 -3.46 -13.96 -1.17
N GLU A 263 -3.45 -12.79 -1.80
CA GLU A 263 -3.38 -11.48 -1.15
C GLU A 263 -4.71 -11.09 -0.49
N THR A 264 -5.85 -11.63 -0.98
CA THR A 264 -7.20 -11.27 -0.51
C THR A 264 -7.74 -12.24 0.55
N TYR A 265 -7.51 -13.54 0.39
CA TYR A 265 -8.01 -14.61 1.26
C TYR A 265 -6.89 -15.38 1.96
N SER A 266 -7.19 -16.01 3.08
CA SER A 266 -6.30 -16.95 3.77
C SER A 266 -6.28 -18.31 3.07
N GLY A 267 -5.28 -19.14 3.38
CA GLY A 267 -5.20 -20.50 2.85
C GLY A 267 -6.42 -21.34 3.20
N LYS A 268 -6.90 -21.21 4.44
CA LYS A 268 -8.10 -21.92 4.90
C LYS A 268 -9.35 -21.50 4.13
N GLU A 269 -9.57 -20.20 3.96
CA GLU A 269 -10.71 -19.69 3.18
C GLU A 269 -10.68 -20.18 1.72
N LEU A 270 -9.50 -20.26 1.11
CA LEU A 270 -9.34 -20.76 -0.25
C LEU A 270 -9.59 -22.28 -0.35
N ASP A 271 -9.20 -23.05 0.66
CA ASP A 271 -9.45 -24.49 0.72
C ASP A 271 -10.95 -24.78 0.95
N ASP A 272 -11.60 -23.99 1.80
CA ASP A 272 -13.03 -24.06 2.08
C ASP A 272 -13.88 -23.43 0.95
N ALA A 273 -13.24 -22.84 -0.07
CA ALA A 273 -13.92 -22.18 -1.16
C ALA A 273 -14.69 -23.20 -2.02
N LEU A 274 -15.99 -22.99 -2.12
CA LEU A 274 -16.90 -23.82 -2.93
C LEU A 274 -16.92 -23.41 -4.41
N VAL A 275 -15.87 -22.73 -4.88
CA VAL A 275 -15.74 -22.19 -6.23
C VAL A 275 -14.36 -22.54 -6.76
N ALA A 276 -14.29 -22.98 -8.02
CA ALA A 276 -13.02 -23.38 -8.63
C ALA A 276 -12.01 -22.21 -8.68
N PRO A 277 -10.69 -22.47 -8.50
CA PRO A 277 -9.66 -21.43 -8.50
C PRO A 277 -9.65 -20.55 -9.76
N LYS A 278 -9.95 -21.14 -10.93
CA LYS A 278 -10.07 -20.41 -12.20
C LYS A 278 -11.18 -19.34 -12.13
N THR A 279 -12.32 -19.66 -11.55
CA THR A 279 -13.46 -18.73 -11.40
C THR A 279 -13.13 -17.63 -10.41
N ILE A 280 -12.51 -17.95 -9.26
CA ILE A 280 -12.07 -16.95 -8.27
C ILE A 280 -11.13 -15.93 -8.93
N ARG A 281 -10.12 -16.40 -9.67
CA ARG A 281 -9.21 -15.53 -10.43
C ARG A 281 -9.96 -14.65 -11.42
N SER A 282 -10.89 -15.24 -12.16
CA SER A 282 -11.68 -14.52 -13.15
C SER A 282 -12.52 -13.43 -12.50
N PHE A 283 -13.21 -13.72 -11.40
CA PHE A 283 -14.02 -12.73 -10.69
C PHE A 283 -13.18 -11.60 -10.11
N LEU A 284 -12.04 -11.89 -9.47
CA LEU A 284 -11.15 -10.84 -8.97
C LEU A 284 -10.55 -9.97 -10.09
N SER A 285 -10.49 -10.48 -11.33
CA SER A 285 -10.04 -9.71 -12.50
C SER A 285 -11.10 -8.76 -13.07
N SER A 286 -12.37 -8.94 -12.69
CA SER A 286 -13.50 -8.12 -13.20
C SER A 286 -13.47 -6.66 -12.73
N GLY A 287 -12.68 -6.34 -11.71
CA GLY A 287 -12.70 -5.06 -11.00
C GLY A 287 -13.76 -4.99 -9.89
N PHE A 288 -14.57 -6.04 -9.77
CA PHE A 288 -15.47 -6.30 -8.66
C PHE A 288 -14.83 -7.33 -7.71
N TYR A 289 -14.94 -7.10 -6.40
CA TYR A 289 -14.27 -7.86 -5.34
C TYR A 289 -15.29 -8.55 -4.42
N PRO A 290 -16.06 -9.53 -4.92
CA PRO A 290 -17.02 -10.28 -4.12
C PRO A 290 -16.30 -11.11 -3.06
N THR A 291 -16.95 -11.34 -1.91
CA THR A 291 -16.50 -12.35 -0.94
C THR A 291 -16.57 -13.75 -1.55
N LEU A 292 -15.87 -14.76 -1.00
CA LEU A 292 -15.95 -16.13 -1.51
C LEU A 292 -17.38 -16.71 -1.48
N ALA A 293 -18.17 -16.35 -0.47
CA ALA A 293 -19.58 -16.71 -0.39
C ALA A 293 -20.39 -16.09 -1.54
N ASP A 294 -20.16 -14.81 -1.83
CA ASP A 294 -20.77 -14.13 -2.97
C ASP A 294 -20.34 -14.75 -4.31
N MET A 295 -19.06 -15.13 -4.44
CA MET A 295 -18.57 -15.82 -5.63
C MET A 295 -19.33 -17.11 -5.88
N LYS A 296 -19.68 -17.86 -4.82
CA LYS A 296 -20.51 -19.05 -4.93
C LYS A 296 -21.89 -18.71 -5.46
N VAL A 297 -22.56 -17.72 -4.86
CA VAL A 297 -23.91 -17.29 -5.28
C VAL A 297 -23.92 -16.91 -6.76
N LEU A 298 -22.92 -16.15 -7.21
CA LEU A 298 -22.79 -15.73 -8.60
C LEU A 298 -22.45 -16.89 -9.55
N HIS A 299 -21.58 -17.80 -9.12
CA HIS A 299 -21.23 -19.01 -9.86
C HIS A 299 -22.44 -19.93 -10.05
N ASP A 300 -23.18 -20.20 -8.98
CA ASP A 300 -24.38 -21.04 -9.00
C ASP A 300 -25.49 -20.39 -9.84
N ALA A 301 -25.51 -19.05 -9.95
CA ALA A 301 -26.38 -18.33 -10.86
C ALA A 301 -25.96 -18.40 -12.34
N GLY A 302 -24.76 -18.91 -12.64
CA GLY A 302 -24.26 -19.11 -14.01
C GLY A 302 -23.24 -18.08 -14.48
N TYR A 303 -22.71 -17.24 -13.60
CA TYR A 303 -21.51 -16.44 -13.92
C TYR A 303 -20.27 -17.33 -13.86
N THR A 304 -19.63 -17.57 -14.99
CA THR A 304 -18.41 -18.39 -15.08
C THR A 304 -17.17 -17.59 -15.43
N THR A 305 -17.34 -16.32 -15.83
CA THR A 305 -16.23 -15.43 -16.19
C THR A 305 -16.42 -14.05 -15.58
N GLY A 306 -15.31 -13.39 -15.24
CA GLY A 306 -15.29 -12.03 -14.74
C GLY A 306 -15.75 -11.00 -15.77
N ASN A 307 -15.59 -11.26 -17.06
CA ASN A 307 -16.05 -10.35 -18.13
C ASN A 307 -17.59 -10.29 -18.19
N ASP A 308 -18.26 -11.45 -18.09
CA ASP A 308 -19.72 -11.52 -18.05
C ASP A 308 -20.27 -10.82 -16.80
N LEU A 309 -19.64 -11.06 -15.64
CA LEU A 309 -19.99 -10.40 -14.39
C LEU A 309 -19.78 -8.87 -14.46
N LYS A 310 -18.66 -8.42 -15.03
CA LYS A 310 -18.35 -7.01 -15.24
C LYS A 310 -19.37 -6.34 -16.16
N ALA A 311 -19.76 -7.02 -17.25
CA ALA A 311 -20.74 -6.52 -18.19
C ALA A 311 -22.12 -6.35 -17.52
N ALA A 312 -22.57 -7.34 -16.76
CA ALA A 312 -23.81 -7.27 -15.98
C ALA A 312 -23.77 -6.15 -14.93
N SER A 313 -22.71 -6.09 -14.13
CA SER A 313 -22.52 -5.05 -13.10
C SER A 313 -22.53 -3.65 -13.69
N ARG A 314 -21.90 -3.44 -14.85
CA ARG A 314 -21.90 -2.15 -15.55
C ARG A 314 -23.28 -1.82 -16.10
N ALA A 315 -23.95 -2.77 -16.74
CA ALA A 315 -25.27 -2.56 -17.33
C ALA A 315 -26.32 -2.20 -16.26
N LEU A 316 -26.26 -2.84 -15.09
CA LEU A 316 -27.19 -2.60 -13.97
C LEU A 316 -26.68 -1.56 -12.96
N ARG A 317 -25.45 -1.05 -13.15
CA ARG A 317 -24.74 -0.12 -12.24
C ARG A 317 -24.80 -0.56 -10.76
N THR A 318 -24.59 -1.85 -10.51
CA THR A 318 -24.69 -2.42 -9.17
C THR A 318 -23.60 -3.44 -8.90
N THR A 319 -23.27 -3.57 -7.62
CA THR A 319 -22.39 -4.60 -7.06
C THR A 319 -23.16 -5.57 -6.15
N ASP A 320 -24.49 -5.42 -6.04
CA ASP A 320 -25.35 -6.33 -5.27
C ASP A 320 -25.39 -7.72 -5.92
N THR A 321 -24.88 -8.69 -5.20
CA THR A 321 -24.69 -10.07 -5.66
C THR A 321 -26.00 -10.80 -5.84
N LYS A 322 -27.02 -10.48 -5.04
CA LYS A 322 -28.37 -11.06 -5.17
C LYS A 322 -29.07 -10.53 -6.41
N LEU A 323 -28.94 -9.23 -6.67
CA LEU A 323 -29.52 -8.60 -7.87
C LEU A 323 -28.85 -9.16 -9.13
N LEU A 324 -27.52 -9.23 -9.15
CA LEU A 324 -26.78 -9.80 -10.29
C LEU A 324 -27.14 -11.29 -10.50
N ALA A 325 -27.19 -12.09 -9.44
CA ALA A 325 -27.58 -13.49 -9.52
C ALA A 325 -29.03 -13.66 -10.05
N ALA A 326 -29.96 -12.82 -9.61
CA ALA A 326 -31.33 -12.82 -10.11
C ALA A 326 -31.40 -12.44 -11.61
N ALA A 327 -30.64 -11.41 -12.01
CA ALA A 327 -30.57 -10.98 -13.41
C ALA A 327 -30.03 -12.08 -14.33
N ARG A 328 -29.02 -12.83 -13.88
CA ARG A 328 -28.37 -13.90 -14.65
C ARG A 328 -29.31 -15.06 -15.03
N ARG A 329 -30.35 -15.30 -14.22
CA ARG A 329 -31.40 -16.30 -14.49
C ARG A 329 -32.18 -15.99 -15.76
N HIS A 330 -32.17 -14.74 -16.20
CA HIS A 330 -32.95 -14.29 -17.35
C HIS A 330 -32.10 -14.03 -18.59
N THR A 331 -30.88 -13.52 -18.42
CA THR A 331 -30.00 -13.19 -19.54
C THR A 331 -28.52 -13.16 -19.12
N THR A 332 -27.61 -13.15 -20.09
CA THR A 332 -26.16 -13.03 -19.84
C THR A 332 -25.78 -11.56 -19.61
N GLY A 333 -24.66 -11.32 -18.93
CA GLY A 333 -24.13 -9.96 -18.81
C GLY A 333 -23.74 -9.36 -20.16
N ALA A 334 -23.27 -10.18 -21.10
CA ALA A 334 -23.03 -9.76 -22.48
C ALA A 334 -24.32 -9.20 -23.14
N GLN A 335 -25.45 -9.91 -23.04
CA GLN A 335 -26.72 -9.40 -23.59
C GLN A 335 -27.21 -8.16 -22.85
N MET A 336 -27.06 -8.10 -21.53
CA MET A 336 -27.37 -6.88 -20.78
C MET A 336 -26.59 -5.68 -21.33
N ALA A 337 -25.29 -5.85 -21.60
CA ALA A 337 -24.46 -4.80 -22.16
C ALA A 337 -24.85 -4.40 -23.59
N VAL A 338 -25.40 -5.31 -24.39
CA VAL A 338 -25.94 -5.01 -25.73
C VAL A 338 -27.19 -4.14 -25.65
N PHE A 339 -28.09 -4.41 -24.70
CA PHE A 339 -29.34 -3.65 -24.55
C PHE A 339 -29.20 -2.36 -23.75
N ALA A 340 -28.23 -2.26 -22.84
CA ALA A 340 -28.07 -1.09 -21.97
C ALA A 340 -27.98 0.26 -22.74
N PRO A 341 -27.24 0.41 -23.85
CA PRO A 341 -27.22 1.66 -24.62
C PRO A 341 -28.59 2.13 -25.08
N ALA A 342 -29.50 1.21 -25.41
CA ALA A 342 -30.86 1.53 -25.86
C ALA A 342 -31.74 2.11 -24.75
N THR A 343 -31.36 1.95 -23.47
CA THR A 343 -32.09 2.44 -22.30
C THR A 343 -31.37 3.61 -21.59
N GLY A 344 -30.40 4.26 -22.25
CA GLY A 344 -29.59 5.31 -21.65
C GLY A 344 -28.36 4.80 -20.87
N HIS A 345 -27.82 3.66 -21.31
CA HIS A 345 -26.65 2.96 -20.75
C HIS A 345 -26.84 2.31 -19.38
N VAL A 346 -28.06 2.33 -18.83
CA VAL A 346 -28.38 1.73 -17.53
C VAL A 346 -29.68 0.96 -17.65
N LEU A 347 -29.64 -0.31 -17.26
CA LEU A 347 -30.80 -1.18 -17.16
C LEU A 347 -31.40 -1.08 -15.76
N ARG A 348 -32.71 -1.20 -15.71
CA ARG A 348 -33.49 -1.36 -14.47
C ARG A 348 -33.40 -2.79 -13.96
N PRO A 349 -33.66 -3.04 -12.67
CA PRO A 349 -33.63 -4.38 -12.10
C PRO A 349 -34.51 -5.42 -12.83
N GLU A 350 -35.62 -4.98 -13.43
CA GLU A 350 -36.57 -5.80 -14.17
C GLU A 350 -36.21 -6.02 -15.66
N ASP A 351 -35.35 -5.18 -16.24
CA ASP A 351 -34.96 -5.26 -17.65
C ASP A 351 -34.30 -6.60 -18.04
N PRO A 352 -33.46 -7.24 -17.22
CA PRO A 352 -32.95 -8.58 -17.51
C PRO A 352 -34.05 -9.60 -17.85
N LYS A 353 -35.19 -9.54 -17.16
CA LYS A 353 -36.35 -10.39 -17.44
C LYS A 353 -36.99 -10.02 -18.76
N ALA A 354 -37.09 -8.74 -19.08
CA ALA A 354 -37.58 -8.27 -20.38
C ALA A 354 -36.68 -8.74 -21.54
N ILE A 355 -35.35 -8.57 -21.41
CA ILE A 355 -34.36 -9.05 -22.39
C ILE A 355 -34.48 -10.56 -22.58
N GLY A 356 -34.62 -11.33 -21.49
CA GLY A 356 -34.83 -12.77 -21.58
C GLY A 356 -36.12 -13.17 -22.31
N ARG A 357 -37.18 -12.36 -22.20
CA ARG A 357 -38.42 -12.55 -22.99
C ARG A 357 -38.21 -12.20 -24.46
N LEU A 358 -37.54 -11.10 -24.75
CA LEU A 358 -37.22 -10.65 -26.11
C LEU A 358 -36.36 -11.69 -26.86
N ASN A 359 -35.33 -12.22 -26.22
CA ASN A 359 -34.49 -13.28 -26.82
C ASN A 359 -35.32 -14.51 -27.21
N LYS A 360 -36.32 -14.91 -26.39
CA LYS A 360 -37.22 -16.04 -26.71
C LYS A 360 -38.15 -15.75 -27.89
N LEU A 361 -38.38 -14.48 -28.20
CA LEU A 361 -39.14 -14.01 -29.35
C LEU A 361 -38.25 -13.78 -30.58
N GLY A 362 -36.96 -14.13 -30.51
CA GLY A 362 -36.00 -13.92 -31.60
C GLY A 362 -35.41 -12.51 -31.67
N ILE A 363 -35.60 -11.69 -30.63
CA ILE A 363 -35.06 -10.34 -30.52
C ILE A 363 -33.82 -10.36 -29.61
N ASP A 364 -32.63 -10.40 -30.21
CA ASP A 364 -31.34 -10.49 -29.53
C ASP A 364 -30.52 -9.19 -29.59
N HIS A 365 -30.97 -8.20 -30.35
CA HIS A 365 -30.36 -6.89 -30.48
C HIS A 365 -31.41 -5.76 -30.38
N PRO A 366 -31.13 -4.63 -29.69
CA PRO A 366 -32.10 -3.55 -29.54
C PRO A 366 -32.53 -2.91 -30.86
N ASP A 367 -31.69 -2.96 -31.91
CA ASP A 367 -32.06 -2.41 -33.22
C ASP A 367 -33.23 -3.12 -33.87
N GLN A 368 -33.49 -4.39 -33.53
CA GLN A 368 -34.66 -5.11 -34.02
C GLN A 368 -35.97 -4.57 -33.43
N LEU A 369 -35.90 -3.76 -32.35
CA LEU A 369 -37.06 -3.06 -31.79
C LEU A 369 -37.38 -1.76 -32.53
N ARG A 370 -36.52 -1.29 -33.45
CA ARG A 370 -36.72 -0.02 -34.17
C ARG A 370 -38.08 0.10 -34.87
N PRO A 371 -38.63 -0.93 -35.55
CA PRO A 371 -39.94 -0.82 -36.17
C PRO A 371 -41.05 -0.49 -35.16
N TRP A 372 -41.07 -1.17 -34.00
CA TRP A 372 -42.03 -0.89 -32.94
C TRP A 372 -41.79 0.48 -32.30
N ALA A 373 -40.54 0.86 -32.06
CA ALA A 373 -40.21 2.17 -31.50
C ALA A 373 -40.61 3.32 -32.44
N ALA A 374 -40.41 3.16 -33.75
CA ALA A 374 -40.81 4.14 -34.77
C ALA A 374 -42.33 4.26 -34.90
N ALA A 375 -43.06 3.16 -34.65
CA ALA A 375 -44.52 3.16 -34.63
C ALA A 375 -45.12 3.90 -33.42
N CYS A 376 -44.32 4.21 -32.38
CA CYS A 376 -44.83 4.82 -31.15
C CYS A 376 -44.98 6.35 -31.28
N HIS A 377 -46.22 6.85 -31.38
CA HIS A 377 -46.44 8.29 -31.43
C HIS A 377 -46.21 8.98 -30.07
N ALA A 378 -45.38 10.03 -30.07
CA ALA A 378 -44.94 10.71 -28.85
C ALA A 378 -46.09 11.29 -28.01
N ARG A 379 -47.18 11.77 -28.64
CA ARG A 379 -48.31 12.37 -27.91
C ARG A 379 -49.10 11.34 -27.11
N ALA A 380 -49.28 10.12 -27.63
CA ALA A 380 -49.98 9.05 -26.93
C ALA A 380 -49.19 8.57 -25.70
N ASN A 381 -47.87 8.64 -25.80
CA ASN A 381 -46.97 8.11 -24.79
C ASN A 381 -46.55 9.14 -23.73
N ARG A 382 -47.12 10.36 -23.76
CA ARG A 382 -46.74 11.44 -22.84
C ARG A 382 -47.03 11.11 -21.37
N PHE A 383 -48.08 10.33 -21.12
CA PHE A 383 -48.54 9.97 -19.78
C PHE A 383 -48.02 8.61 -19.32
N ILE A 384 -47.12 7.98 -20.08
CA ILE A 384 -46.51 6.73 -19.63
C ILE A 384 -45.71 7.00 -18.37
N ASP A 385 -45.94 6.15 -17.39
CA ASP A 385 -45.16 6.11 -16.17
C ASP A 385 -43.69 5.90 -16.53
N ARG A 386 -42.87 6.90 -16.22
CA ARG A 386 -41.44 6.88 -16.50
C ARG A 386 -40.74 5.75 -15.75
N ASP A 387 -41.36 5.17 -14.73
CA ASP A 387 -40.85 4.05 -13.95
C ASP A 387 -41.15 2.68 -14.58
N GLN A 388 -41.80 2.63 -15.75
CA GLN A 388 -41.97 1.38 -16.52
C GLN A 388 -40.82 1.06 -17.48
N SER A 389 -40.43 -0.22 -17.50
CA SER A 389 -39.44 -0.76 -18.44
C SER A 389 -39.96 -0.73 -19.88
N ILE A 390 -39.32 0.08 -20.73
CA ILE A 390 -39.61 0.15 -22.16
C ILE A 390 -39.39 -1.22 -22.84
N LEU A 391 -38.36 -1.96 -22.43
CA LEU A 391 -38.09 -3.30 -22.96
C LEU A 391 -39.21 -4.28 -22.59
N ALA A 392 -39.77 -4.16 -21.38
CA ALA A 392 -40.89 -4.98 -20.95
C ALA A 392 -42.15 -4.73 -21.79
N ILE A 393 -42.46 -3.45 -22.03
CA ILE A 393 -43.60 -3.04 -22.87
C ILE A 393 -43.47 -3.66 -24.28
N HIS A 394 -42.31 -3.50 -24.92
CA HIS A 394 -42.08 -4.07 -26.25
C HIS A 394 -42.17 -5.60 -26.25
N ALA A 395 -41.62 -6.27 -25.23
CA ALA A 395 -41.73 -7.72 -25.12
C ALA A 395 -43.19 -8.19 -25.04
N ASP A 396 -44.04 -7.46 -24.33
CA ASP A 396 -45.46 -7.80 -24.18
C ASP A 396 -46.28 -7.53 -25.45
N ILE A 397 -45.98 -6.44 -26.16
CA ILE A 397 -46.56 -6.11 -27.48
C ILE A 397 -46.21 -7.19 -28.52
N ILE A 398 -44.92 -7.53 -28.65
CA ILE A 398 -44.45 -8.52 -29.63
C ILE A 398 -45.03 -9.90 -29.30
N LYS A 399 -45.03 -10.29 -28.02
CA LYS A 399 -45.63 -11.56 -27.57
C LYS A 399 -47.14 -11.62 -27.87
N ALA A 400 -47.84 -10.49 -27.82
CA ALA A 400 -49.27 -10.43 -28.15
C ALA A 400 -49.56 -10.55 -29.66
N GLY A 401 -48.52 -10.56 -30.50
CA GLY A 401 -48.63 -10.64 -31.96
C GLY A 401 -48.97 -9.30 -32.63
N ILE A 402 -48.71 -8.18 -31.94
CA ILE A 402 -49.00 -6.84 -32.48
C ILE A 402 -47.85 -6.41 -33.39
N THR A 403 -48.17 -6.17 -34.67
CA THR A 403 -47.21 -5.68 -35.66
C THR A 403 -46.92 -4.18 -35.45
N PRO A 404 -45.78 -3.66 -35.97
CA PRO A 404 -45.47 -2.24 -35.91
C PRO A 404 -46.59 -1.35 -36.49
N GLU A 405 -47.19 -1.75 -37.62
CA GLU A 405 -48.23 -0.99 -38.31
C GLU A 405 -49.48 -0.88 -37.44
N ARG A 406 -49.86 -1.99 -36.79
CA ARG A 406 -50.99 -2.04 -35.87
C ARG A 406 -50.74 -1.20 -34.61
N LEU A 407 -49.52 -1.24 -34.06
CA LEU A 407 -49.12 -0.38 -32.95
C LEU A 407 -49.16 1.10 -33.35
N GLY A 408 -48.71 1.42 -34.57
CA GLY A 408 -48.78 2.75 -35.16
C GLY A 408 -50.20 3.28 -35.18
N ALA A 409 -51.14 2.49 -35.72
CA ALA A 409 -52.56 2.85 -35.73
C ALA A 409 -53.10 3.10 -34.31
N MET A 410 -52.76 2.26 -33.33
CA MET A 410 -53.20 2.44 -31.93
C MET A 410 -52.69 3.75 -31.33
N THR A 411 -51.39 4.04 -31.47
CA THR A 411 -50.80 5.24 -30.87
C THR A 411 -51.19 6.51 -31.61
N ARG A 412 -51.43 6.47 -32.92
CA ARG A 412 -52.02 7.60 -33.68
C ARG A 412 -53.48 7.84 -33.30
N ALA A 413 -54.23 6.78 -32.95
CA ALA A 413 -55.55 6.91 -32.35
C ALA A 413 -55.49 7.42 -30.89
N GLY A 414 -54.32 7.50 -30.25
CA GLY A 414 -54.13 8.05 -28.91
C GLY A 414 -54.01 7.02 -27.80
N ILE A 415 -54.12 5.73 -28.11
CA ILE A 415 -53.92 4.65 -27.14
C ILE A 415 -52.43 4.57 -26.78
N PRO A 416 -52.04 4.71 -25.51
CA PRO A 416 -50.63 4.62 -25.11
C PRO A 416 -50.08 3.21 -25.33
N VAL A 417 -48.77 3.09 -25.54
CA VAL A 417 -48.15 1.79 -25.84
C VAL A 417 -48.29 0.78 -24.70
N THR A 418 -48.50 1.27 -23.47
CA THR A 418 -48.77 0.44 -22.28
C THR A 418 -50.08 -0.33 -22.38
N ASP A 419 -51.05 0.22 -23.13
CA ASP A 419 -52.41 -0.30 -23.20
C ASP A 419 -52.66 -1.03 -24.54
N ALA A 420 -51.69 -0.99 -25.46
CA ALA A 420 -51.79 -1.60 -26.79
C ALA A 420 -52.20 -3.08 -26.75
N VAL A 421 -51.73 -3.84 -25.76
CA VAL A 421 -52.09 -5.27 -25.59
C VAL A 421 -53.58 -5.45 -25.29
N THR A 422 -54.16 -4.57 -24.47
CA THR A 422 -55.60 -4.56 -24.15
C THR A 422 -56.43 -4.29 -25.39
N HIS A 423 -55.94 -3.39 -26.26
CA HIS A 423 -56.65 -2.98 -27.48
C HIS A 423 -56.29 -3.80 -28.72
N LYS A 424 -55.53 -4.90 -28.59
CA LYS A 424 -55.00 -5.65 -29.75
C LYS A 424 -56.08 -6.00 -30.79
N ASN A 425 -57.24 -6.44 -30.31
CA ASN A 425 -58.38 -6.92 -31.11
C ASN A 425 -59.47 -5.86 -31.32
N THR A 426 -59.27 -4.64 -30.83
CA THR A 426 -60.27 -3.56 -30.91
C THR A 426 -60.46 -3.13 -32.36
N ARG A 427 -61.67 -3.27 -32.91
CA ARG A 427 -61.94 -2.92 -34.31
C ARG A 427 -61.86 -1.42 -34.55
N ASP A 428 -62.55 -0.64 -33.73
CA ASP A 428 -62.56 0.81 -33.79
C ASP A 428 -61.55 1.39 -32.80
N LEU A 429 -60.33 1.61 -33.30
CA LEU A 429 -59.26 2.20 -32.51
C LEU A 429 -59.50 3.68 -32.23
N TRP A 430 -60.18 4.39 -33.13
CA TRP A 430 -60.45 5.82 -32.98
C TRP A 430 -61.41 6.09 -31.84
N ALA A 431 -62.50 5.33 -31.74
CA ALA A 431 -63.42 5.41 -30.60
C ALA A 431 -62.72 5.01 -29.30
N ALA A 432 -61.95 3.92 -29.30
CA ALA A 432 -61.25 3.46 -28.11
C ALA A 432 -60.18 4.45 -27.60
N GLY A 433 -59.56 5.22 -28.51
CA GLY A 433 -58.58 6.25 -28.15
C GLY A 433 -59.18 7.55 -27.61
N ALA A 434 -60.51 7.72 -27.63
CA ALA A 434 -61.17 8.99 -27.36
C ALA A 434 -60.87 9.55 -25.96
N GLU A 435 -60.81 8.68 -24.95
CA GLU A 435 -60.50 9.10 -23.57
C GLU A 435 -59.07 9.64 -23.43
N TYR A 436 -58.09 9.00 -24.08
CA TYR A 436 -56.69 9.41 -24.03
C TYR A 436 -56.46 10.72 -24.80
N ARG A 437 -57.13 10.89 -25.94
CA ARG A 437 -57.11 12.17 -26.68
C ARG A 437 -57.76 13.30 -25.86
N SER A 438 -58.88 13.02 -25.18
CA SER A 438 -59.52 13.99 -24.29
C SER A 438 -58.61 14.39 -23.11
N ALA A 439 -57.87 13.43 -22.55
CA ALA A 439 -56.88 13.69 -21.50
C ALA A 439 -55.71 14.56 -22.00
N TRP A 440 -55.26 14.35 -23.25
CA TRP A 440 -54.28 15.23 -23.90
C TRP A 440 -54.81 16.66 -24.05
N ASP A 441 -56.04 16.82 -24.56
CA ASP A 441 -56.65 18.13 -24.75
C ASP A 441 -56.79 18.89 -23.42
N ALA A 442 -57.18 18.19 -22.35
CA ALA A 442 -57.25 18.75 -21.00
C ALA A 442 -55.87 19.20 -20.46
N ASP A 443 -54.82 18.39 -20.67
CA ASP A 443 -53.44 18.75 -20.31
C ASP A 443 -52.95 19.99 -21.09
N GLN A 444 -53.23 20.06 -22.40
CA GLN A 444 -52.86 21.21 -23.23
C GLN A 444 -53.58 22.48 -22.81
N ALA A 445 -54.89 22.40 -22.55
CA ALA A 445 -55.66 23.51 -22.00
C ALA A 445 -55.08 23.97 -20.65
N SER A 446 -54.70 23.04 -19.77
CA SER A 446 -54.05 23.37 -18.50
C SER A 446 -52.71 24.06 -18.69
N LYS A 447 -51.90 23.69 -19.69
CA LYS A 447 -50.60 24.34 -19.96
C LYS A 447 -50.76 25.77 -20.46
N VAL A 448 -51.74 26.01 -21.31
CA VAL A 448 -52.10 27.37 -21.75
C VAL A 448 -52.58 28.21 -20.58
N ALA A 449 -53.48 27.68 -19.74
CA ALA A 449 -53.98 28.37 -18.56
C ALA A 449 -52.85 28.74 -17.57
N ARG A 450 -51.83 27.87 -17.44
CA ARG A 450 -50.63 28.11 -16.61
C ARG A 450 -49.54 28.95 -17.31
N ARG A 451 -49.79 29.40 -18.55
CA ARG A 451 -48.85 30.15 -19.39
C ARG A 451 -47.53 29.41 -19.67
N TRP A 452 -47.55 28.09 -19.66
CA TRP A 452 -46.40 27.27 -20.08
C TRP A 452 -46.29 27.16 -21.60
N GLU A 453 -47.43 27.29 -22.29
CA GLU A 453 -47.54 27.32 -23.75
C GLU A 453 -48.45 28.48 -24.18
N SER A 454 -48.21 29.08 -25.35
CA SER A 454 -49.01 30.20 -25.86
C SER A 454 -50.32 29.75 -26.54
N LYS A 455 -50.39 28.50 -27.00
CA LYS A 455 -51.56 27.89 -27.64
C LYS A 455 -51.56 26.39 -27.40
N ALA A 456 -52.75 25.80 -27.24
CA ALA A 456 -52.91 24.36 -27.10
C ALA A 456 -52.49 23.64 -28.40
N THR A 457 -51.69 22.59 -28.28
CA THR A 457 -51.34 21.73 -29.41
C THR A 457 -52.44 20.69 -29.60
N PRO A 458 -53.21 20.70 -30.70
CA PRO A 458 -54.29 19.74 -30.92
C PRO A 458 -53.75 18.32 -31.08
N TRP A 459 -54.60 17.30 -31.07
CA TRP A 459 -54.19 15.96 -31.47
C TRP A 459 -53.65 15.94 -32.91
N ALA A 460 -52.67 15.06 -33.19
CA ALA A 460 -51.92 15.10 -34.46
C ALA A 460 -52.68 14.52 -35.65
N TYR A 461 -53.66 13.66 -35.38
CA TYR A 461 -54.37 12.87 -36.38
C TYR A 461 -55.88 13.13 -36.28
N THR A 462 -56.59 12.68 -37.30
CA THR A 462 -58.06 12.64 -37.39
C THR A 462 -58.52 11.19 -37.59
N GLU A 463 -59.83 10.97 -37.54
CA GLU A 463 -60.44 9.67 -37.84
C GLU A 463 -60.07 9.16 -39.24
N ASP A 464 -59.93 10.07 -40.21
CA ASP A 464 -59.59 9.71 -41.58
C ASP A 464 -58.08 9.41 -41.75
N THR A 465 -57.22 10.05 -40.94
CA THR A 465 -55.76 10.05 -41.17
C THR A 465 -54.97 9.13 -40.23
N TYR A 466 -55.57 8.58 -39.17
CA TYR A 466 -54.82 7.76 -38.20
C TYR A 466 -54.39 6.40 -38.75
N LEU A 467 -55.01 5.92 -39.83
CA LEU A 467 -54.63 4.68 -40.52
C LEU A 467 -53.62 4.91 -41.65
N GLU A 468 -53.49 6.13 -42.18
CA GLU A 468 -52.69 6.44 -43.38
C GLU A 468 -51.18 6.17 -43.23
N GLY A 469 -50.67 6.04 -42.00
CA GLY A 469 -49.29 5.60 -41.74
C GLY A 469 -49.14 4.11 -41.47
N ALA A 470 -50.06 3.25 -41.93
CA ALA A 470 -50.02 1.79 -41.79
C ALA A 470 -49.64 1.07 -43.09
N ASP A 471 -49.55 1.80 -44.21
CA ASP A 471 -49.15 1.28 -45.53
C ASP A 471 -47.82 1.92 -45.95
N GLU A 472 -46.69 1.40 -45.46
CA GLU A 472 -45.38 1.41 -46.17
C GLU A 472 -44.59 0.15 -45.83
#